data_AF-A0A1F2XNL7-F1
#
_entry.id   AF-A0A1F2XNL7-F1
#
_cell.length_a   1.000
_cell.length_b   1.000
_cell.length_c   1.000
_cell.angle_alpha   90.00
_cell.angle_beta   90.00
_cell.angle_gamma   90.00
#
_symmetry.space_group_name_H-M   'P 1'
#
loop_
_entity.id
_entity.type
_entity.pdbx_description
1 polymer ?
#
loop_
_entity_poly.entity_id
_entity_poly.type
_entity_poly.pdbx_seq_one_letter_code
_entity_poly.pdbx_strand_id
1 'polypeptide(L)'
;MENFIKACPLVYELAKSVMESRQMGMPISEAIKPIGGVDDEDIQEFNKELVINAYKIAVMDKPQEKQSVVESFANQAAISCLESK
;
A
#
# COMPACT_ATOMS: atom_id res chain seq x y z
N MET A 1 9.66 -8.57 -17.18
CA MET A 1 8.53 -7.83 -17.77
C MET A 1 7.20 -8.58 -17.66
N GLU A 2 6.98 -9.77 -18.25
CA GLU A 2 5.67 -10.46 -18.15
C GLU A 2 5.20 -10.78 -16.71
N ASN A 3 6.14 -11.05 -15.81
CA ASN A 3 5.83 -11.33 -14.40
C ASN A 3 5.45 -10.06 -13.60
N PHE A 4 5.84 -8.87 -14.06
CA PHE A 4 5.63 -7.61 -13.34
C PHE A 4 4.19 -7.10 -13.53
N ILE A 5 3.69 -7.12 -14.77
CA ILE A 5 2.30 -6.79 -15.08
C ILE A 5 1.32 -7.75 -14.37
N LYS A 6 1.69 -9.03 -14.24
CA LYS A 6 0.91 -10.02 -13.48
C LYS A 6 0.91 -9.76 -11.96
N ALA A 7 1.88 -9.01 -11.44
CA ALA A 7 2.00 -8.68 -10.03
C ALA A 7 1.29 -7.38 -9.63
N CYS A 8 1.00 -6.46 -10.56
CA CYS A 8 0.30 -5.21 -10.24
C CYS A 8 -1.10 -5.39 -9.61
N PRO A 9 -1.89 -6.43 -9.93
CA PRO A 9 -3.09 -6.74 -9.16
C PRO A 9 -2.80 -7.06 -7.69
N LEU A 10 -1.67 -7.68 -7.37
CA LEU A 10 -1.26 -7.94 -5.98
C LEU A 10 -0.83 -6.65 -5.27
N VAL A 11 -0.23 -5.70 -6.01
CA VAL A 11 0.08 -4.36 -5.50
C VAL A 11 -1.18 -3.62 -5.08
N TYR A 12 -2.26 -3.71 -5.87
CA TYR A 12 -3.55 -3.12 -5.49
C TYR A 12 -4.05 -3.68 -4.15
N GLU A 13 -4.10 -5.00 -4.00
CA GLU A 13 -4.59 -5.64 -2.77
C GLU A 13 -3.71 -5.31 -1.55
N LEU A 14 -2.40 -5.28 -1.74
CA LEU A 14 -1.47 -4.89 -0.68
C LEU A 14 -1.67 -3.42 -0.27
N ALA A 15 -1.74 -2.51 -1.23
CA ALA A 15 -1.97 -1.09 -1.00
C ALA A 15 -3.31 -0.84 -0.29
N LYS A 16 -4.35 -1.59 -0.68
CA LYS A 16 -5.65 -1.58 -0.04
C LYS A 16 -5.54 -1.98 1.43
N SER A 17 -4.93 -3.12 1.73
CA SER A 17 -4.75 -3.62 3.10
C SER A 17 -3.96 -2.66 3.99
N VAL A 18 -2.89 -2.07 3.46
CA VAL A 18 -2.08 -1.07 4.16
C VAL A 18 -2.91 0.17 4.48
N MET A 19 -3.67 0.69 3.51
CA MET A 19 -4.50 1.87 3.71
C MET A 19 -5.69 1.61 4.64
N GLU A 20 -6.33 0.44 4.56
CA GLU A 20 -7.38 0.03 5.49
C GLU A 20 -6.85 0.02 6.93
N SER A 21 -5.70 -0.61 7.15
CA SER A 21 -5.01 -0.62 8.44
C SER A 21 -4.70 0.78 8.95
N ARG A 22 -4.23 1.66 8.04
CA ARG A 22 -3.98 3.08 8.36
C ARG A 22 -5.27 3.80 8.76
N GLN A 23 -6.36 3.64 8.01
CA GLN A 23 -7.67 4.26 8.30
C GLN A 23 -8.36 3.69 9.54
N MET A 24 -7.92 2.52 10.03
CA MET A 24 -8.27 1.97 11.34
C MET A 24 -7.42 2.52 12.49
N GLY A 25 -6.42 3.37 12.21
CA GLY A 25 -5.57 3.97 13.22
C GLY A 25 -4.40 3.10 13.67
N MET A 26 -4.02 2.09 12.88
CA MET A 26 -2.80 1.31 13.17
C MET A 26 -1.59 2.25 13.29
N PRO A 27 -0.71 2.07 14.29
CA PRO A 27 0.55 2.79 14.39
C PRO A 27 1.54 2.35 13.31
N ILE A 28 2.37 3.27 12.81
CA ILE A 28 3.36 2.96 11.78
C ILE A 28 4.37 1.90 12.25
N SER A 29 4.70 1.90 13.54
CA SER A 29 5.57 0.90 14.16
C SER A 29 5.03 -0.53 14.07
N GLU A 30 3.71 -0.70 13.98
CA GLU A 30 3.08 -2.01 13.74
C GLU A 30 3.03 -2.33 12.25
N ALA A 31 2.71 -1.34 11.41
CA ALA A 31 2.59 -1.53 9.96
C ALA A 31 3.91 -1.91 9.28
N ILE A 32 5.07 -1.54 9.84
CA ILE A 32 6.38 -1.88 9.27
C ILE A 32 6.90 -3.26 9.71
N LYS A 33 6.33 -3.89 10.74
CA LYS A 33 6.84 -5.20 11.25
C LYS A 33 6.87 -6.30 10.18
N PRO A 34 5.82 -6.49 9.35
CA PRO A 34 5.82 -7.54 8.35
C PRO A 34 6.92 -7.38 7.29
N ILE A 35 7.38 -6.15 7.06
CA ILE A 35 8.39 -5.82 6.05
C ILE A 35 9.76 -6.39 6.43
N GLY A 36 10.08 -6.46 7.73
CA GLY A 36 11.36 -6.97 8.20
C GLY A 36 11.60 -8.46 7.94
N GLY A 37 10.56 -9.21 7.56
CA GLY A 37 10.65 -10.64 7.22
C GLY A 37 10.70 -10.93 5.71
N VAL A 38 10.84 -9.91 4.87
CA VAL A 38 10.96 -10.06 3.41
C VAL A 38 12.43 -10.16 3.03
N ASP A 39 12.82 -11.27 2.42
CA ASP A 39 14.21 -11.57 2.02
C ASP A 39 14.66 -10.81 0.76
N ASP A 40 13.71 -10.42 -0.09
CA ASP A 40 13.96 -9.68 -1.33
C ASP A 40 14.01 -8.17 -1.05
N GLU A 41 15.17 -7.55 -1.26
CA GLU A 41 15.42 -6.14 -0.96
C GLU A 41 14.53 -5.18 -1.77
N ASP A 42 14.25 -5.49 -3.04
CA ASP A 42 13.42 -4.66 -3.90
C ASP A 42 11.96 -4.69 -3.44
N ILE A 43 11.46 -5.88 -3.10
CA ILE A 43 10.12 -6.04 -2.54
C ILE A 43 10.03 -5.38 -1.16
N GLN A 44 11.10 -5.47 -0.36
CA GLN A 44 11.18 -4.85 0.95
C GLN A 44 11.12 -3.32 0.81
N GLU A 45 11.87 -2.72 -0.10
CA GLU A 45 11.88 -1.28 -0.36
C GLU A 45 10.52 -0.81 -0.86
N PHE A 46 9.93 -1.50 -1.83
CA PHE A 46 8.58 -1.22 -2.31
C PHE A 46 7.55 -1.22 -1.18
N ASN A 47 7.58 -2.23 -0.31
CA ASN A 47 6.67 -2.30 0.84
C ASN A 47 6.88 -1.14 1.83
N LYS A 48 8.13 -0.71 2.05
CA LYS A 48 8.44 0.45 2.91
C LYS A 48 7.84 1.72 2.32
N GLU A 49 8.05 1.97 1.03
CA GLU A 49 7.53 3.16 0.34
C GLU A 49 6.00 3.20 0.38
N LEU A 50 5.36 2.06 0.16
CA LEU A 50 3.91 1.94 0.22
C LEU A 50 3.36 2.31 1.61
N VAL A 51 3.95 1.78 2.68
CA VAL A 51 3.57 2.14 4.05
C VAL A 51 3.83 3.62 4.32
N ILE A 52 4.99 4.16 3.96
CA ILE A 52 5.31 5.58 4.17
C ILE A 52 4.27 6.47 3.47
N ASN A 53 3.92 6.17 2.22
CA ASN A 53 2.95 6.95 1.47
C ASN A 53 1.54 6.85 2.07
N ALA A 54 1.14 5.68 2.59
CA ALA A 54 -0.13 5.55 3.28
C ALA A 54 -0.22 6.43 4.53
N TYR A 55 0.88 6.54 5.29
CA TYR A 55 0.89 7.33 6.54
C TYR A 55 1.00 8.84 6.33
N LYS A 56 1.34 9.31 5.12
CA LYS A 56 1.21 10.72 4.72
C LYS A 56 -0.25 11.14 4.55
N ILE A 57 -1.16 10.19 4.36
CA ILE A 57 -2.59 10.44 4.23
C ILE A 57 -3.23 10.43 5.63
N ALA A 58 -4.07 11.44 5.90
CA ALA A 58 -4.79 11.57 7.15
C ALA A 58 -5.81 10.44 7.34
N VAL A 59 -6.14 10.14 8.59
CA VAL A 59 -7.28 9.25 8.89
C VAL A 59 -8.56 10.06 8.70
N MET A 60 -9.50 9.53 7.92
CA MET A 60 -10.80 10.14 7.68
C MET A 60 -11.75 9.80 8.82
N ASP A 61 -12.68 10.70 9.15
CA ASP A 61 -13.66 10.44 10.21
C ASP A 61 -14.86 9.64 9.69
N LYS A 62 -15.30 9.91 8.45
CA LYS A 62 -16.51 9.30 7.89
C LYS A 62 -16.22 7.98 7.17
N PRO A 63 -17.07 6.94 7.33
CA PRO A 63 -16.89 5.66 6.66
C PRO A 63 -16.76 5.76 5.14
N GLN A 64 -17.55 6.60 4.48
CA GLN A 64 -17.52 6.78 3.03
C GLN A 64 -16.21 7.41 2.55
N GLU A 65 -15.67 8.35 3.30
CA GLU A 65 -14.39 9.00 3.02
C GLU A 65 -13.23 8.02 3.22
N LYS A 66 -13.28 7.20 4.29
CA LYS A 66 -12.30 6.11 4.49
C LYS A 66 -12.25 5.17 3.29
N GLN A 67 -13.41 4.69 2.84
CA GLN A 67 -13.47 3.77 1.71
C GLN A 67 -12.97 4.43 0.42
N SER A 68 -13.34 5.69 0.16
CA SER A 68 -12.87 6.43 -1.01
C SER A 68 -11.36 6.62 -1.02
N VAL A 69 -10.75 6.91 0.14
CA VAL A 69 -9.29 7.06 0.28
C VAL A 69 -8.58 5.72 0.09
N VAL A 70 -9.11 4.64 0.66
CA VAL A 70 -8.57 3.28 0.47
C VAL A 70 -8.53 2.90 -1.00
N GLU A 71 -9.66 3.04 -1.70
CA GLU A 71 -9.75 2.71 -3.12
C GLU A 71 -8.87 3.61 -3.99
N SER A 72 -8.84 4.91 -3.70
CA SER A 72 -7.99 5.86 -4.45
C SER A 72 -6.50 5.55 -4.28
N PHE A 73 -6.07 5.23 -3.06
CA PHE A 73 -4.68 4.88 -2.79
C PHE A 73 -4.27 3.58 -3.47
N ALA A 74 -5.11 2.54 -3.39
CA ALA A 74 -4.85 1.25 -4.02
C ALA A 74 -4.76 1.38 -5.56
N ASN A 75 -5.64 2.16 -6.17
CA ASN A 75 -5.60 2.46 -7.60
C ASN A 75 -4.33 3.20 -8.01
N GLN A 76 -3.89 4.20 -7.24
CA GLN A 76 -2.66 4.93 -7.53
C GLN A 76 -1.42 4.02 -7.47
N ALA A 77 -1.35 3.15 -6.47
CA ALA A 77 -0.25 2.19 -6.36
C ALA A 77 -0.23 1.20 -7.54
N ALA A 78 -1.41 0.70 -7.95
CA ALA A 78 -1.53 -0.19 -9.10
C ALA A 78 -1.14 0.50 -10.42
N ILE A 79 -1.55 1.76 -10.63
CA ILE A 79 -1.16 2.57 -11.79
C ILE A 79 0.36 2.75 -11.81
N SER A 80 0.97 3.13 -10.69
CA SER A 80 2.42 3.30 -10.59
C SER A 80 3.18 2.00 -10.89
N CYS A 81 2.66 0.84 -10.46
CA CYS A 81 3.20 -0.47 -10.85
C CYS A 81 3.10 -0.70 -12.36
N LEU A 82 1.96 -0.40 -12.98
CA LEU A 82 1.77 -0.58 -14.44
C LEU A 82 2.64 0.37 -15.28
N GLU A 83 2.96 1.55 -14.76
CA GLU A 83 3.81 2.55 -15.42
C GLU A 83 5.31 2.27 -15.25
N SER A 84 5.68 1.53 -14.20
CA SER A 84 7.06 1.10 -13.93
C SER A 84 7.43 -0.06 -14.85
N LYS A 85 8.46 0.14 -15.69
CA LYS A 85 8.87 -0.77 -16.78
C LYS A 85 9.62 -2.02 -16.34
#